data_AF-A0A4V2YSM8-F1
#
_entry.id   AF-A0A4V2YSM8-F1
#
_cell.length_a   1.000
_cell.length_b   1.000
_cell.length_c   1.000
_cell.angle_alpha   90.00
_cell.angle_beta   90.00
_cell.angle_gamma   90.00
#
_symmetry.space_group_name_H-M   'P 1'
#
loop_
_entity.id
_entity.type
_entity.pdbx_description
1 polymer ?
#
loop_
_entity_poly.entity_id
_entity_poly.type
_entity_poly.pdbx_seq_one_letter_code
_entity_poly.pdbx_strand_id
1 'polypeptide(L)'
;MSGSGQSVLRQAVESLLRARADAERGLDELTARVAKAAVRPAETARAGRHPLARRAGDDAAALAGAIPDELAALSTATRTAIATEVHALLDLLAVNHHQLPPLPPLDARPLSVPGATGFLTAFPEGFARSYVATVLGDLSSGRTTSKAEASAHPGAQQAAIDAARDQIVAAVAPEHRERVREWLSHPDCHAVEVHGPQVSDRDLEFRAGWTRPPDHGTEGADKWRVRPDDGKVISKHRPGAEASRFNSPAAFARPLGLLLAHADQYPGGLEQLLADHADDGAVAFFLPAATTDLRPGDTFGYRGAGTGTAEAASDWVRVRAAAMGKDGECAPPVRALTYDPVTDGSDPGVRVVFKEGTNGWVMTTYYPSTAPGPDNVRLEYPT
;
A
#
# COMPACT_ATOMS: atom_id res chain seq x y z
N MET A 1 10.19 24.74 -3.74
CA MET A 1 9.82 24.60 -2.31
C MET A 1 8.33 24.26 -2.14
N SER A 2 7.83 23.18 -2.74
CA SER A 2 6.38 22.85 -2.77
C SER A 2 5.99 21.57 -2.01
N GLY A 3 6.93 20.93 -1.29
CA GLY A 3 6.71 19.59 -0.73
C GLY A 3 5.88 19.50 0.56
N SER A 4 5.84 20.55 1.39
CA SER A 4 5.18 20.47 2.71
C SER A 4 3.65 20.50 2.61
N GLY A 5 3.08 21.41 1.80
CA GLY A 5 1.62 21.57 1.69
C GLY A 5 0.89 20.32 1.19
N GLN A 6 1.49 19.57 0.25
CA GLN A 6 0.89 18.37 -0.36
C GLN A 6 0.75 17.23 0.67
N SER A 7 1.81 17.03 1.47
CA SER A 7 1.81 16.01 2.51
C SER A 7 0.75 16.29 3.58
N VAL A 8 0.54 17.57 3.88
CA VAL A 8 -0.49 18.04 4.82
C VAL A 8 -1.90 17.81 4.27
N LEU A 9 -2.15 18.08 2.98
CA LEU A 9 -3.46 17.85 2.36
C LEU A 9 -3.87 16.38 2.41
N ARG A 10 -2.98 15.46 2.02
CA ARG A 10 -3.24 14.02 2.11
C ARG A 10 -3.51 13.59 3.55
N GLN A 11 -2.67 14.01 4.49
CA GLN A 11 -2.84 13.66 5.91
C GLN A 11 -4.16 14.21 6.47
N ALA A 12 -4.58 15.40 6.05
CA ALA A 12 -5.87 15.98 6.41
C ALA A 12 -7.03 15.14 5.87
N VAL A 13 -6.99 14.75 4.58
CA VAL A 13 -7.99 13.85 3.98
C VAL A 13 -8.08 12.52 4.74
N GLU A 14 -6.94 11.85 4.96
CA GLU A 14 -6.91 10.58 5.69
C GLU A 14 -7.42 10.72 7.14
N SER A 15 -7.08 11.82 7.82
CA SER A 15 -7.52 12.09 9.19
C SER A 15 -9.02 12.36 9.27
N LEU A 16 -9.58 13.10 8.32
CA LEU A 16 -11.03 13.36 8.22
C LEU A 16 -11.80 12.09 7.90
N LEU A 17 -11.30 11.25 6.98
CA LEU A 17 -11.91 9.97 6.67
C LEU A 17 -11.88 9.00 7.87
N ARG A 18 -10.81 9.04 8.68
CA ARG A 18 -10.76 8.31 9.95
C ARG A 18 -11.75 8.86 10.97
N ALA A 19 -11.77 10.18 11.17
CA ALA A 19 -12.71 10.83 12.08
C ALA A 19 -14.16 10.49 11.71
N ARG A 20 -14.48 10.42 10.41
CA ARG A 20 -15.79 9.96 9.94
C ARG A 20 -16.08 8.51 10.34
N ALA A 21 -15.14 7.60 10.10
CA ALA A 21 -15.32 6.19 10.47
C ALA A 21 -15.48 6.00 11.99
N ASP A 22 -14.77 6.80 12.79
CA ASP A 22 -14.88 6.80 14.26
C ASP A 22 -16.20 7.40 14.74
N ALA A 23 -16.64 8.51 14.13
CA ALA A 23 -17.91 9.16 14.45
C ALA A 23 -19.11 8.25 14.16
N GLU A 24 -19.13 7.55 13.03
CA GLU A 24 -20.21 6.61 12.70
C GLU A 24 -20.29 5.47 13.72
N ARG A 25 -19.15 4.85 14.07
CA ARG A 25 -19.11 3.80 15.10
C ARG A 25 -19.59 4.30 16.45
N GLY A 26 -19.13 5.49 16.87
CA GLY A 26 -19.52 6.10 18.14
C GLY A 26 -21.01 6.44 18.20
N LEU A 27 -21.59 6.94 17.10
CA LEU A 27 -23.01 7.28 17.02
C LEU A 27 -23.90 6.03 16.98
N ASP A 28 -23.50 4.97 16.29
CA ASP A 28 -24.22 3.68 16.31
C ASP A 28 -24.24 3.07 17.72
N GLU A 29 -23.09 3.06 18.40
CA GLU A 29 -22.99 2.60 19.79
C GLU A 29 -23.82 3.45 20.74
N LEU A 30 -23.80 4.78 20.60
CA LEU A 30 -24.59 5.70 21.42
C LEU A 30 -26.09 5.46 21.22
N THR A 31 -26.53 5.33 19.97
CA THR A 31 -27.93 5.05 19.62
C THR A 31 -28.40 3.73 20.25
N ALA A 32 -27.59 2.67 20.13
CA ALA A 32 -27.90 1.38 20.76
C ALA A 32 -27.95 1.46 22.30
N ARG A 33 -27.03 2.22 22.92
CA ARG A 33 -27.01 2.43 24.38
C ARG A 33 -28.22 3.24 24.86
N VAL A 34 -28.58 4.32 24.18
CA VAL A 34 -29.74 5.16 24.53
C VAL A 34 -31.04 4.36 24.40
N ALA A 35 -31.21 3.63 23.30
CA ALA A 35 -32.37 2.76 23.10
C ALA A 35 -32.49 1.74 24.25
N LYS A 36 -31.38 1.08 24.62
CA LYS A 36 -31.36 0.11 25.73
C LYS A 36 -31.59 0.75 27.11
N ALA A 37 -31.03 1.94 27.35
CA ALA A 37 -31.12 2.66 28.62
C ALA A 37 -32.51 3.23 28.88
N ALA A 38 -33.27 3.56 27.83
CA ALA A 38 -34.60 4.14 27.96
C ALA A 38 -35.72 3.09 28.03
N VAL A 39 -35.57 1.94 27.38
CA VAL A 39 -36.58 0.85 27.38
C VAL A 39 -36.80 0.29 28.78
N ARG A 40 -35.74 -0.07 29.51
CA ARG A 40 -35.85 -0.80 30.78
C ARG A 40 -36.51 0.01 31.92
N PRO A 41 -36.17 1.29 32.13
CA PRO A 41 -36.86 2.13 33.13
C PRO A 41 -38.29 2.48 32.71
N ALA A 42 -38.55 2.72 31.42
CA ALA A 42 -39.90 3.03 30.92
C ALA A 42 -40.86 1.84 31.08
N GLU A 43 -40.41 0.61 30.79
CA GLU A 43 -41.18 -0.62 31.04
C GLU A 43 -41.44 -0.84 32.54
N THR A 44 -40.42 -0.63 33.37
CA THR A 44 -40.53 -0.75 34.84
C THR A 44 -41.50 0.29 35.42
N ALA A 45 -41.46 1.52 34.93
CA ALA A 45 -42.32 2.61 35.38
C ALA A 45 -43.78 2.43 34.93
N ARG A 46 -44.01 1.89 33.73
CA ARG A 46 -45.36 1.52 33.22
C ARG A 46 -45.99 0.35 33.96
N ALA A 47 -45.19 -0.60 34.42
CA ALA A 47 -45.64 -1.70 35.27
C ALA A 47 -46.11 -1.21 36.66
N GLY A 48 -45.72 0.01 37.06
CA GLY A 48 -46.21 0.67 38.26
C GLY A 48 -47.71 0.98 38.19
N ARG A 49 -48.41 0.87 39.34
CA ARG A 49 -49.83 1.25 39.46
C ARG A 49 -50.05 2.74 39.71
N HIS A 50 -48.99 3.51 40.02
CA HIS A 50 -49.11 4.92 40.37
C HIS A 50 -49.12 5.84 39.12
N PRO A 51 -50.07 6.77 38.97
CA PRO A 51 -50.21 7.62 37.77
C PRO A 51 -48.96 8.44 37.42
N LEU A 52 -48.25 8.98 38.42
CA LEU A 52 -47.01 9.73 38.18
C LEU A 52 -45.86 8.85 37.66
N ALA A 53 -45.81 7.57 38.05
CA ALA A 53 -44.80 6.64 37.56
C ALA A 53 -45.08 6.27 36.09
N ARG A 54 -46.35 6.07 35.72
CA ARG A 54 -46.75 5.85 34.31
C ARG A 54 -46.42 7.06 33.45
N ARG A 55 -46.74 8.27 33.90
CA ARG A 55 -46.42 9.52 33.19
C ARG A 55 -44.91 9.70 32.99
N ALA A 56 -44.10 9.46 34.02
CA ALA A 56 -42.65 9.48 33.90
C ALA A 56 -42.12 8.41 32.92
N GLY A 57 -42.75 7.23 32.87
CA GLY A 57 -42.46 6.19 31.89
C GLY A 57 -42.82 6.58 30.46
N ASP A 58 -43.93 7.30 30.27
CA ASP A 58 -44.37 7.80 28.96
C ASP A 58 -43.49 8.98 28.48
N ASP A 59 -43.12 9.90 29.37
CA ASP A 59 -42.18 10.99 29.06
C ASP A 59 -40.79 10.43 28.69
N ALA A 60 -40.30 9.43 29.44
CA ALA A 60 -39.05 8.75 29.13
C ALA A 60 -39.10 8.00 27.79
N ALA A 61 -40.23 7.38 27.45
CA ALA A 61 -40.42 6.71 26.17
C ALA A 61 -40.59 7.69 25.00
N ALA A 62 -41.21 8.84 25.22
CA ALA A 62 -41.32 9.91 24.23
C ALA A 62 -39.94 10.51 23.90
N LEU A 63 -39.13 10.78 24.93
CA LEU A 63 -37.73 11.18 24.76
C LEU A 63 -36.92 10.08 24.06
N ALA A 64 -37.09 8.82 24.46
CA ALA A 64 -36.47 7.67 23.78
C ALA A 64 -36.84 7.56 22.31
N GLY A 65 -38.06 7.96 21.95
CA GLY A 65 -38.55 7.97 20.57
C GLY A 65 -37.99 9.11 19.72
N ALA A 66 -37.68 10.27 20.31
CA ALA A 66 -37.16 11.43 19.60
C ALA A 66 -35.63 11.39 19.38
N ILE A 67 -34.88 10.79 20.32
CA ILE A 67 -33.42 10.75 20.26
C ILE A 67 -32.87 10.08 18.99
N PRO A 68 -33.43 8.96 18.48
CA PRO A 68 -32.98 8.35 17.22
C PRO A 68 -33.02 9.31 16.02
N ASP A 69 -34.07 10.12 15.90
CA ASP A 69 -34.23 11.06 14.79
C ASP A 69 -33.24 12.24 14.91
N GLU A 70 -33.02 12.75 16.13
CA GLU A 70 -32.02 13.79 16.39
C GLU A 70 -30.59 13.29 16.13
N LEU A 71 -30.27 12.06 16.54
CA LEU A 71 -28.98 11.42 16.26
C LEU A 71 -28.79 11.14 14.76
N ALA A 72 -29.84 10.74 14.05
CA ALA A 72 -29.80 10.55 12.60
C ALA A 72 -29.56 11.88 11.85
N ALA A 73 -30.21 12.97 12.30
CA ALA A 73 -29.98 14.31 11.76
C ALA A 73 -28.55 14.78 12.02
N LEU A 74 -28.03 14.58 13.24
CA LEU A 74 -26.65 14.90 13.59
C LEU A 74 -25.65 14.08 12.76
N SER A 75 -25.83 12.77 12.64
CA SER A 75 -24.99 11.90 11.80
C SER A 75 -24.96 12.38 10.36
N THR A 76 -26.13 12.71 9.79
CA THR A 76 -26.23 13.21 8.40
C THR A 76 -25.48 14.54 8.24
N ALA A 77 -25.63 15.47 9.19
CA ALA A 77 -24.92 16.75 9.16
C ALA A 77 -23.40 16.55 9.27
N THR A 78 -22.94 15.68 10.19
CA THR A 78 -21.51 15.34 10.35
C THR A 78 -20.94 14.71 9.09
N ARG A 79 -21.64 13.74 8.48
CA ARG A 79 -21.22 13.12 7.21
C ARG A 79 -21.12 14.13 6.09
N THR A 80 -22.09 15.04 5.98
CA THR A 80 -22.12 16.11 4.97
C THR A 80 -20.94 17.08 5.13
N ALA A 81 -20.69 17.54 6.36
CA ALA A 81 -19.58 18.43 6.65
C ALA A 81 -18.23 17.79 6.30
N ILE A 82 -18.01 16.54 6.74
CA ILE A 82 -16.75 15.83 6.45
C ILE A 82 -16.61 15.56 4.96
N ALA A 83 -17.66 15.11 4.26
CA ALA A 83 -17.59 14.84 2.83
C ALA A 83 -17.29 16.11 2.02
N THR A 84 -17.85 17.25 2.42
CA THR A 84 -17.59 18.55 1.80
C THR A 84 -16.14 18.96 1.95
N GLU A 85 -15.58 18.85 3.15
CA GLU A 85 -14.17 19.19 3.41
C GLU A 85 -13.23 18.25 2.65
N VAL A 86 -13.50 16.93 2.69
CA VAL A 86 -12.72 15.95 1.93
C VAL A 86 -12.77 16.24 0.43
N HIS A 87 -13.93 16.58 -0.11
CA HIS A 87 -14.09 16.95 -1.52
C HIS A 87 -13.24 18.17 -1.89
N ALA A 88 -13.28 19.23 -1.08
CA ALA A 88 -12.48 20.44 -1.30
C ALA A 88 -10.96 20.14 -1.27
N LEU A 89 -10.51 19.32 -0.32
CA LEU A 89 -9.11 18.92 -0.24
C LEU A 89 -8.69 18.03 -1.43
N LEU A 90 -9.55 17.11 -1.87
CA LEU A 90 -9.32 16.28 -3.04
C LEU A 90 -9.29 17.10 -4.34
N ASP A 91 -10.10 18.16 -4.44
CA ASP A 91 -10.06 19.09 -5.58
C ASP A 91 -8.73 19.82 -5.65
N LEU A 92 -8.23 20.31 -4.51
CA LEU A 92 -6.89 20.90 -4.41
C LEU A 92 -5.78 19.91 -4.82
N LEU A 93 -5.88 18.65 -4.41
CA LEU A 93 -4.93 17.60 -4.81
C LEU A 93 -5.02 17.32 -6.33
N ALA A 94 -6.23 17.18 -6.86
CA ALA A 94 -6.49 16.88 -8.27
C ALA A 94 -5.90 17.96 -9.19
N VAL A 95 -6.24 19.24 -8.94
CA VAL A 95 -5.81 20.36 -9.78
C VAL A 95 -4.33 20.69 -9.58
N ASN A 96 -3.90 20.89 -8.34
CA ASN A 96 -2.58 21.46 -8.09
C ASN A 96 -1.44 20.44 -8.19
N HIS A 97 -1.75 19.14 -8.12
CA HIS A 97 -0.70 18.10 -8.02
C HIS A 97 -0.80 17.07 -9.12
N HIS A 98 -2.01 16.59 -9.40
CA HIS A 98 -2.23 15.58 -10.42
C HIS A 98 -2.49 16.18 -11.80
N GLN A 99 -2.59 17.51 -11.91
CA GLN A 99 -2.88 18.23 -13.15
C GLN A 99 -4.18 17.74 -13.81
N LEU A 100 -5.12 17.29 -12.99
CA LEU A 100 -6.44 16.84 -13.41
C LEU A 100 -7.40 18.04 -13.49
N PRO A 101 -8.49 17.94 -14.25
CA PRO A 101 -9.57 18.91 -14.18
C PRO A 101 -10.13 19.04 -12.76
N PRO A 102 -10.71 20.21 -12.40
CA PRO A 102 -11.45 20.36 -11.15
C PRO A 102 -12.53 19.27 -11.01
N LEU A 103 -12.74 18.82 -9.79
CA LEU A 103 -13.70 17.78 -9.48
C LEU A 103 -15.13 18.29 -9.74
N PRO A 104 -16.01 17.43 -10.30
CA PRO A 104 -17.44 17.72 -10.31
C PRO A 104 -17.98 17.99 -8.89
N PRO A 105 -19.09 18.72 -8.74
CA PRO A 105 -19.70 18.96 -7.43
C PRO A 105 -20.03 17.66 -6.68
N LEU A 106 -19.89 17.70 -5.35
CA LEU A 106 -20.30 16.62 -4.46
C LEU A 106 -21.82 16.40 -4.53
N ASP A 107 -22.27 15.15 -4.68
CA ASP A 107 -23.68 14.80 -4.56
C ASP A 107 -24.01 14.49 -3.09
N ALA A 108 -24.68 15.41 -2.41
CA ALA A 108 -25.02 15.23 -0.99
C ALA A 108 -26.18 14.25 -0.75
N ARG A 109 -26.97 13.88 -1.77
CA ARG A 109 -28.18 13.05 -1.59
C ARG A 109 -27.87 11.69 -0.94
N PRO A 110 -26.82 10.95 -1.36
CA PRO A 110 -26.46 9.67 -0.76
C PRO A 110 -25.98 9.78 0.69
N LEU A 111 -25.57 10.97 1.15
CA LEU A 111 -25.11 11.21 2.53
C LEU A 111 -26.23 11.18 3.57
N SER A 112 -27.49 11.13 3.12
CA SER A 112 -28.63 10.88 4.02
C SER A 112 -28.64 9.44 4.56
N VAL A 113 -28.12 8.46 3.81
CA VAL A 113 -28.18 7.03 4.14
C VAL A 113 -26.91 6.57 4.86
N PRO A 114 -26.99 6.02 6.10
CA PRO A 114 -25.81 5.58 6.86
C PRO A 114 -24.89 4.61 6.11
N GLY A 115 -23.62 4.57 6.53
CA GLY A 115 -22.66 3.56 6.05
C GLY A 115 -21.69 4.04 4.96
N ALA A 116 -20.71 3.19 4.64
CA ALA A 116 -19.60 3.53 3.75
C ALA A 116 -20.06 3.72 2.29
N THR A 117 -21.01 2.93 1.81
CA THR A 117 -21.49 2.99 0.43
C THR A 117 -22.10 4.36 0.09
N GLY A 118 -23.02 4.87 0.92
CA GLY A 118 -23.63 6.19 0.72
C GLY A 118 -22.57 7.30 0.73
N PHE A 119 -21.63 7.24 1.67
CA PHE A 119 -20.51 8.18 1.74
C PHE A 119 -19.63 8.14 0.48
N LEU A 120 -19.29 6.96 -0.02
CA LEU A 120 -18.48 6.79 -1.24
C LEU A 120 -19.19 7.30 -2.49
N THR A 121 -20.48 7.00 -2.63
CA THR A 121 -21.27 7.40 -3.81
C THR A 121 -21.49 8.90 -3.92
N ALA A 122 -21.33 9.65 -2.83
CA ALA A 122 -21.40 11.11 -2.85
C ALA A 122 -20.25 11.74 -3.66
N PHE A 123 -19.10 11.05 -3.75
CA PHE A 123 -17.93 11.53 -4.49
C PHE A 123 -18.06 11.24 -5.99
N PRO A 124 -17.63 12.17 -6.86
CA PRO A 124 -17.57 11.96 -8.30
C PRO A 124 -16.72 10.73 -8.68
N GLU A 125 -17.11 10.07 -9.78
CA GLU A 125 -16.34 8.96 -10.36
C GLU A 125 -14.93 9.38 -10.77
N GLY A 126 -14.01 8.41 -10.80
CA GLY A 126 -12.59 8.65 -11.08
C GLY A 126 -11.78 8.86 -9.81
N PHE A 127 -10.89 9.86 -9.82
CA PHE A 127 -9.90 10.10 -8.76
C PHE A 127 -10.52 10.19 -7.36
N ALA A 128 -11.53 11.05 -7.17
CA ALA A 128 -12.10 11.31 -5.85
C ALA A 128 -12.74 10.06 -5.21
N ARG A 129 -13.67 9.41 -5.91
CA ARG A 129 -14.31 8.18 -5.40
C ARG A 129 -13.30 7.05 -5.17
N SER A 130 -12.32 6.88 -6.07
CA SER A 130 -11.30 5.84 -5.93
C SER A 130 -10.38 6.10 -4.73
N TYR A 131 -10.00 7.36 -4.51
CA TYR A 131 -9.21 7.78 -3.36
C TYR A 131 -9.94 7.49 -2.05
N VAL A 132 -11.19 7.94 -1.92
CA VAL A 132 -11.99 7.71 -0.71
C VAL A 132 -12.25 6.22 -0.50
N ALA A 133 -12.58 5.47 -1.55
CA ALA A 133 -12.79 4.01 -1.47
C ALA A 133 -11.54 3.30 -0.94
N THR A 134 -10.38 3.63 -1.50
CA THR A 134 -9.11 3.02 -1.10
C THR A 134 -8.80 3.37 0.35
N VAL A 135 -8.85 4.66 0.72
CA VAL A 135 -8.52 5.07 2.09
C VAL A 135 -9.51 4.47 3.10
N LEU A 136 -10.82 4.52 2.85
CA LEU A 136 -11.81 3.94 3.77
C LEU A 136 -11.68 2.43 3.92
N GLY A 137 -11.41 1.69 2.84
CA GLY A 137 -11.14 0.25 2.90
C GLY A 137 -9.89 -0.03 3.74
N ASP A 138 -8.83 0.74 3.46
CA ASP A 138 -7.53 0.61 4.10
C ASP A 138 -7.55 1.02 5.59
N LEU A 139 -8.41 1.95 6.02
CA LEU A 139 -8.47 2.47 7.41
C LEU A 139 -8.74 1.40 8.47
N SER A 140 -9.44 0.33 8.10
CA SER A 140 -9.73 -0.81 8.98
C SER A 140 -8.50 -1.70 9.22
N SER A 141 -7.44 -1.48 8.46
CA SER A 141 -6.27 -2.33 8.33
C SER A 141 -4.99 -1.48 8.35
N GLY A 142 -3.85 -2.13 8.52
CA GLY A 142 -2.55 -1.46 8.41
C GLY A 142 -2.00 -0.96 9.74
N ARG A 143 -0.71 -1.19 9.90
CA ARG A 143 0.05 -0.86 11.09
C ARG A 143 0.90 0.38 10.83
N THR A 144 0.93 1.30 11.78
CA THR A 144 1.92 2.38 11.79
C THR A 144 3.25 1.81 12.25
N THR A 145 4.33 2.10 11.52
CA THR A 145 5.70 1.81 11.95
C THR A 145 6.45 3.12 12.21
N SER A 146 7.29 3.14 13.22
CA SER A 146 8.11 4.30 13.60
C SER A 146 9.56 4.19 13.11
N LYS A 147 10.25 5.34 13.00
CA LYS A 147 11.70 5.39 12.74
C LYS A 147 12.50 4.58 13.76
N ALA A 148 12.10 4.64 15.03
CA ALA A 148 12.76 3.94 16.12
C ALA A 148 12.63 2.42 15.96
N GLU A 149 11.44 1.92 15.63
CA GLU A 149 11.24 0.49 15.34
C GLU A 149 12.06 0.05 14.12
N ALA A 150 12.06 0.83 13.03
CA ALA A 150 12.86 0.52 11.85
C ALA A 150 14.36 0.49 12.17
N SER A 151 14.83 1.44 12.98
CA SER A 151 16.23 1.50 13.41
C SER A 151 16.64 0.39 14.36
N ALA A 152 15.73 -0.11 15.19
CA ALA A 152 16.00 -1.18 16.15
C ALA A 152 15.85 -2.59 15.54
N HIS A 153 15.22 -2.71 14.37
CA HIS A 153 15.04 -4.00 13.71
C HIS A 153 16.42 -4.59 13.31
N PRO A 154 16.67 -5.88 13.54
CA PRO A 154 17.90 -6.52 13.08
C PRO A 154 18.00 -6.54 11.54
N GLY A 155 19.22 -6.57 11.02
CA GLY A 155 19.46 -6.80 9.59
C GLY A 155 19.21 -8.26 9.21
N ALA A 156 19.06 -8.53 7.91
CA ALA A 156 19.01 -9.89 7.40
C ALA A 156 20.35 -10.61 7.62
N GLN A 157 20.30 -11.92 7.87
CA GLN A 157 21.49 -12.73 8.05
C GLN A 157 22.02 -13.18 6.68
N GLN A 158 23.29 -12.94 6.38
CA GLN A 158 23.91 -13.34 5.11
C GLN A 158 23.73 -14.84 4.82
N ALA A 159 23.87 -15.68 5.84
CA ALA A 159 23.66 -17.13 5.70
C ALA A 159 22.24 -17.50 5.21
N ALA A 160 21.22 -16.73 5.59
CA ALA A 160 19.85 -16.96 5.12
C ALA A 160 19.67 -16.52 3.65
N ILE A 161 20.32 -15.42 3.25
CA ILE A 161 20.36 -14.94 1.87
C ILE A 161 21.06 -15.97 0.97
N ASP A 162 22.23 -16.46 1.40
CA ASP A 162 23.01 -17.45 0.66
C ASP A 162 22.24 -18.78 0.53
N ALA A 163 21.63 -19.26 1.61
CA ALA A 163 20.79 -20.45 1.57
C ALA A 163 19.59 -20.30 0.63
N ALA A 164 18.93 -19.14 0.62
CA ALA A 164 17.84 -18.87 -0.31
C ALA A 164 18.34 -18.86 -1.76
N ARG A 165 19.48 -18.21 -2.02
CA ARG A 165 20.13 -18.17 -3.35
C ARG A 165 20.39 -19.57 -3.88
N ASP A 166 20.95 -20.45 -3.06
CA ASP A 166 21.23 -21.84 -3.44
C ASP A 166 19.96 -22.63 -3.74
N GLN A 167 18.91 -22.46 -2.93
CA GLN A 167 17.61 -23.12 -3.15
C GLN A 167 16.94 -22.64 -4.44
N ILE A 168 17.06 -21.35 -4.75
CA ILE A 168 16.55 -20.77 -6.00
C ILE A 168 17.28 -21.36 -7.20
N VAL A 169 18.62 -21.39 -7.16
CA VAL A 169 19.45 -21.98 -8.22
C VAL A 169 19.12 -23.46 -8.39
N ALA A 170 18.85 -24.20 -7.32
CA ALA A 170 18.44 -25.60 -7.42
C ALA A 170 17.06 -25.76 -8.10
N ALA A 171 16.18 -24.77 -7.96
CA ALA A 171 14.81 -24.80 -8.49
C ALA A 171 14.69 -24.43 -9.98
N VAL A 172 15.71 -23.81 -10.59
CA VAL A 172 15.73 -23.60 -12.06
C VAL A 172 16.18 -24.87 -12.80
N ALA A 173 15.82 -24.95 -14.09
CA ALA A 173 16.21 -26.05 -14.98
C ALA A 173 17.75 -26.21 -15.01
N PRO A 174 18.30 -27.45 -15.01
CA PRO A 174 19.74 -27.71 -14.92
C PRO A 174 20.62 -26.87 -15.85
N GLU A 175 20.19 -26.70 -17.10
CA GLU A 175 20.82 -25.93 -18.15
C GLU A 175 20.96 -24.43 -17.84
N HIS A 176 20.10 -23.88 -16.98
CA HIS A 176 20.08 -22.47 -16.61
C HIS A 176 20.78 -22.16 -15.27
N ARG A 177 21.17 -23.19 -14.50
CA ARG A 177 21.66 -23.02 -13.12
C ARG A 177 22.92 -22.18 -13.02
N GLU A 178 23.86 -22.37 -13.93
CA GLU A 178 25.13 -21.63 -13.91
C GLU A 178 24.88 -20.14 -14.16
N ARG A 179 24.10 -19.81 -15.18
CA ARG A 179 23.74 -18.42 -15.51
C ARG A 179 22.96 -17.75 -14.39
N VAL A 180 21.97 -18.42 -13.81
CA VAL A 180 21.20 -17.86 -12.68
C VAL A 180 22.08 -17.67 -11.45
N ARG A 181 23.01 -18.60 -11.17
CA ARG A 181 23.98 -18.43 -10.07
C ARG A 181 24.87 -17.21 -10.29
N GLU A 182 25.34 -17.00 -11.51
CA GLU A 182 26.15 -15.84 -11.88
C GLU A 182 25.39 -14.53 -11.60
N TRP A 183 24.14 -14.40 -12.07
CA TRP A 183 23.34 -13.19 -11.80
C TRP A 183 23.08 -12.97 -10.32
N LEU A 184 22.60 -13.99 -9.61
CA LEU A 184 22.20 -13.83 -8.22
C LEU A 184 23.39 -13.63 -7.27
N SER A 185 24.60 -14.00 -7.69
CA SER A 185 25.84 -13.77 -6.94
C SER A 185 26.54 -12.47 -7.34
N HIS A 186 26.06 -11.75 -8.36
CA HIS A 186 26.68 -10.51 -8.81
C HIS A 186 26.50 -9.40 -7.73
N PRO A 187 27.54 -8.62 -7.37
CA PRO A 187 27.46 -7.62 -6.31
C PRO A 187 26.38 -6.54 -6.50
N ASP A 188 26.07 -6.21 -7.76
CA ASP A 188 25.03 -5.23 -8.12
C ASP A 188 23.61 -5.83 -8.25
N CYS A 189 23.47 -7.15 -8.05
CA CYS A 189 22.16 -7.80 -7.97
C CYS A 189 21.68 -7.77 -6.52
N HIS A 190 20.46 -7.26 -6.30
CA HIS A 190 19.84 -7.23 -4.96
C HIS A 190 18.54 -8.05 -4.89
N ALA A 191 18.30 -8.93 -5.86
CA ALA A 191 17.01 -9.58 -6.01
C ALA A 191 16.73 -10.59 -4.89
N VAL A 192 17.71 -11.42 -4.53
CA VAL A 192 17.52 -12.38 -3.43
C VAL A 192 17.43 -11.63 -2.12
N GLU A 193 18.36 -10.71 -1.88
CA GLU A 193 18.51 -9.91 -0.68
C GLU A 193 17.20 -9.22 -0.31
N VAL A 194 16.50 -8.67 -1.31
CA VAL A 194 15.39 -7.73 -1.11
C VAL A 194 14.02 -8.33 -1.46
N HIS A 195 13.96 -9.36 -2.29
CA HIS A 195 12.71 -9.95 -2.80
C HIS A 195 12.65 -11.48 -2.67
N GLY A 196 13.67 -12.10 -2.08
CA GLY A 196 13.73 -13.54 -1.85
C GLY A 196 12.77 -14.07 -0.78
N PRO A 197 12.56 -15.40 -0.74
CA PRO A 197 11.65 -16.05 0.20
C PRO A 197 12.04 -15.91 1.67
N GLN A 198 13.31 -15.66 1.96
CA GLN A 198 13.83 -15.43 3.31
C GLN A 198 13.52 -14.03 3.86
N VAL A 199 13.09 -13.09 3.02
CA VAL A 199 12.72 -11.74 3.47
C VAL A 199 11.48 -11.83 4.36
N SER A 200 11.52 -11.25 5.56
CA SER A 200 10.38 -11.33 6.48
C SER A 200 9.31 -10.30 6.15
N ASP A 201 8.08 -10.55 6.60
CA ASP A 201 6.98 -9.59 6.52
C ASP A 201 7.37 -8.26 7.18
N ARG A 202 8.10 -8.31 8.30
CA ARG A 202 8.57 -7.11 9.00
C ARG A 202 9.61 -6.32 8.19
N ASP A 203 10.48 -7.00 7.44
CA ASP A 203 11.42 -6.33 6.53
C ASP A 203 10.69 -5.60 5.41
N LEU A 204 9.70 -6.26 4.80
CA LEU A 204 8.88 -5.64 3.75
C LEU A 204 8.11 -4.44 4.27
N GLU A 205 7.53 -4.54 5.46
CA GLU A 205 6.82 -3.43 6.09
C GLU A 205 7.73 -2.23 6.35
N PHE A 206 8.97 -2.45 6.82
CA PHE A 206 9.93 -1.37 7.00
C PHE A 206 10.49 -0.82 5.69
N ARG A 207 10.56 -1.65 4.64
CA ARG A 207 10.95 -1.19 3.31
C ARG A 207 9.86 -0.32 2.68
N ALA A 208 8.59 -0.72 2.80
CA ALA A 208 7.46 0.10 2.43
C ALA A 208 7.44 1.38 3.28
N GLY A 209 7.49 1.28 4.61
CA GLY A 209 7.38 2.44 5.50
C GLY A 209 8.56 3.43 5.42
N TRP A 210 9.78 2.91 5.48
CA TRP A 210 10.98 3.69 5.82
C TRP A 210 12.15 3.49 4.87
N THR A 211 11.97 2.75 3.77
CA THR A 211 13.02 2.49 2.75
C THR A 211 14.18 1.71 3.32
N ARG A 212 13.96 1.04 4.44
CA ARG A 212 14.96 0.19 5.07
C ARG A 212 15.03 -1.11 4.28
N PRO A 213 16.12 -1.38 3.53
CA PRO A 213 16.28 -2.67 2.91
C PRO A 213 16.51 -3.73 4.01
N PRO A 214 16.16 -4.99 3.75
CA PRO A 214 16.56 -6.12 4.61
C PRO A 214 18.09 -6.30 4.66
N ASP A 215 18.80 -5.92 3.60
CA ASP A 215 20.25 -6.14 3.45
C ASP A 215 21.10 -5.17 4.26
N HIS A 216 21.80 -5.71 5.27
CA HIS A 216 22.95 -5.06 5.88
C HIS A 216 23.97 -6.13 6.31
N GLY A 217 25.08 -6.24 5.60
CA GLY A 217 26.17 -7.12 6.03
C GLY A 217 27.32 -7.27 5.04
N THR A 218 27.09 -7.01 3.76
CA THR A 218 28.13 -7.01 2.73
C THR A 218 28.79 -5.65 2.58
N GLU A 219 30.09 -5.66 2.30
CA GLU A 219 30.85 -4.45 2.00
C GLU A 219 30.23 -3.77 0.76
N GLY A 220 29.68 -2.56 0.94
CA GLY A 220 29.00 -1.81 -0.13
C GLY A 220 27.48 -1.72 -0.01
N ALA A 221 26.85 -2.57 0.81
CA ALA A 221 25.40 -2.55 1.08
C ALA A 221 24.90 -1.15 1.49
N ASP A 222 23.63 -0.83 1.21
CA ASP A 222 23.06 0.46 1.58
C ASP A 222 23.17 0.69 3.09
N LYS A 223 23.73 1.84 3.49
CA LYS A 223 23.88 2.21 4.89
C LYS A 223 22.63 2.93 5.36
N TRP A 224 21.50 2.23 5.31
CA TRP A 224 20.26 2.74 5.87
C TRP A 224 20.50 3.09 7.34
N ARG A 225 20.19 4.33 7.74
CA ARG A 225 20.30 4.76 9.13
C ARG A 225 19.46 5.99 9.40
N VAL A 226 19.07 6.15 10.66
CA VAL A 226 18.58 7.41 11.18
C VAL A 226 19.78 8.24 11.63
N ARG A 227 19.90 9.47 11.13
CA ARG A 227 20.97 10.38 11.51
C ARG A 227 20.71 10.89 12.94
N PRO A 228 21.66 10.77 13.89
CA PRO A 228 21.41 11.08 15.29
C PRO A 228 21.12 12.56 15.61
N ASP A 229 21.53 13.48 14.75
CA ASP A 229 21.47 14.93 14.98
C ASP A 229 20.08 15.53 14.73
N ASP A 230 19.41 15.10 13.66
CA ASP A 230 18.13 15.67 13.23
C ASP A 230 17.07 14.63 12.86
N GLY A 231 17.32 13.35 13.14
CA GLY A 231 16.37 12.27 12.94
C GLY A 231 16.11 11.93 11.46
N LYS A 232 16.90 12.48 10.53
CA LYS A 232 16.74 12.23 9.09
C LYS A 232 17.09 10.78 8.74
N VAL A 233 16.27 10.15 7.91
CA VAL A 233 16.59 8.84 7.33
C VAL A 233 17.55 9.01 6.14
N ILE A 234 18.64 8.27 6.15
CA ILE A 234 19.63 8.19 5.07
C ILE A 234 19.47 6.83 4.41
N SER A 235 19.21 6.79 3.10
CA SER A 235 19.15 5.58 2.28
C SER A 235 19.55 5.91 0.84
N LYS A 236 20.17 4.95 0.15
CA LYS A 236 20.42 4.99 -1.30
C LYS A 236 19.18 4.62 -2.11
N HIS A 237 18.21 3.92 -1.51
CA HIS A 237 16.97 3.55 -2.18
C HIS A 237 16.01 4.73 -2.28
N ARG A 238 15.32 4.82 -3.43
CA ARG A 238 14.22 5.76 -3.58
C ARG A 238 12.95 5.18 -2.95
N PRO A 239 12.10 6.02 -2.33
CA PRO A 239 10.80 5.56 -1.84
C PRO A 239 9.91 5.12 -2.99
N GLY A 240 9.49 3.85 -2.99
CA GLY A 240 8.40 3.31 -3.81
C GLY A 240 7.16 3.00 -2.97
N ALA A 241 5.97 2.97 -3.58
CA ALA A 241 4.71 2.76 -2.86
C ALA A 241 4.52 1.33 -2.31
N GLU A 242 5.38 0.39 -2.72
CA GLU A 242 5.21 -1.04 -2.47
C GLU A 242 6.56 -1.71 -2.17
N ALA A 243 6.51 -2.81 -1.44
CA ALA A 243 7.61 -3.74 -1.24
C ALA A 243 7.06 -5.18 -1.23
N SER A 244 7.57 -6.04 -2.10
CA SER A 244 7.08 -7.41 -2.28
C SER A 244 8.21 -8.43 -2.26
N ARG A 245 7.87 -9.70 -2.02
CA ARG A 245 8.76 -10.87 -2.12
C ARG A 245 8.06 -12.05 -2.78
N PHE A 246 8.86 -13.01 -3.25
CA PHE A 246 8.38 -14.36 -3.53
C PHE A 246 8.28 -15.15 -2.23
N ASN A 247 7.29 -16.03 -2.09
CA ASN A 247 7.11 -16.85 -0.90
C ASN A 247 7.87 -18.18 -0.94
N SER A 248 8.40 -18.58 -2.11
CA SER A 248 9.18 -19.80 -2.26
C SER A 248 10.30 -19.68 -3.31
N PRO A 249 11.35 -20.50 -3.21
CA PRO A 249 12.37 -20.60 -4.25
C PRO A 249 11.81 -20.98 -5.62
N ALA A 250 10.75 -21.81 -5.66
CA ALA A 250 10.11 -22.20 -6.92
C ALA A 250 9.39 -21.03 -7.58
N ALA A 251 8.62 -20.24 -6.82
CA ALA A 251 7.95 -19.04 -7.31
C ALA A 251 8.98 -18.00 -7.81
N PHE A 252 10.10 -17.86 -7.11
CA PHE A 252 11.23 -17.01 -7.49
C PHE A 252 11.86 -17.46 -8.82
N ALA A 253 12.06 -18.77 -8.99
CA ALA A 253 12.76 -19.38 -10.13
C ALA A 253 11.94 -19.43 -11.42
N ARG A 254 10.62 -19.66 -11.36
CA ARG A 254 9.77 -19.83 -12.56
C ARG A 254 9.89 -18.68 -13.57
N PRO A 255 9.78 -17.40 -13.19
CA PRO A 255 9.96 -16.28 -14.11
C PRO A 255 11.35 -16.22 -14.77
N LEU A 256 12.41 -16.59 -14.04
CA LEU A 256 13.77 -16.60 -14.58
C LEU A 256 13.94 -17.69 -15.64
N GLY A 257 13.37 -18.87 -15.41
CA GLY A 257 13.36 -19.95 -16.40
C GLY A 257 12.63 -19.54 -17.68
N LEU A 258 11.48 -18.87 -17.55
CA LEU A 258 10.73 -18.38 -18.70
C LEU A 258 11.50 -17.32 -19.50
N LEU A 259 12.15 -16.37 -18.82
CA LEU A 259 12.97 -15.35 -19.47
C LEU A 259 14.11 -15.99 -20.28
N LEU A 260 14.80 -16.97 -19.70
CA LEU A 260 15.90 -17.67 -20.37
C LEU A 260 15.41 -18.50 -21.55
N ALA A 261 14.31 -19.23 -21.41
CA ALA A 261 13.70 -19.97 -22.51
C ALA A 261 13.27 -19.05 -23.66
N HIS A 262 12.81 -17.84 -23.37
CA HIS A 262 12.51 -16.84 -24.40
C HIS A 262 13.79 -16.30 -25.06
N ALA A 263 14.81 -16.01 -24.26
CA ALA A 263 16.10 -15.55 -24.75
C ALA A 263 16.75 -16.57 -25.71
N ASP A 264 16.60 -17.87 -25.47
CA ASP A 264 17.13 -18.93 -26.34
C ASP A 264 16.54 -18.94 -27.75
N GLN A 265 15.44 -18.20 -27.99
CA GLN A 265 14.85 -18.03 -29.32
C GLN A 265 15.60 -16.99 -30.17
N TYR A 266 16.46 -16.18 -29.55
CA TYR A 266 17.25 -15.15 -30.22
C TYR A 266 18.59 -15.73 -30.72
N PRO A 267 19.08 -15.38 -31.93
CA PRO A 267 20.33 -15.92 -32.47
C PRO A 267 21.58 -15.71 -31.60
N GLY A 268 21.58 -14.66 -30.77
CA GLY A 268 22.63 -14.38 -29.79
C GLY A 268 22.18 -14.58 -28.35
N GLY A 269 21.11 -15.35 -28.12
CA GLY A 269 20.58 -15.64 -26.80
C GLY A 269 20.14 -14.39 -26.05
N LEU A 270 20.41 -14.39 -24.74
CA LEU A 270 20.04 -13.28 -23.87
C LEU A 270 20.75 -11.98 -24.24
N GLU A 271 22.04 -12.03 -24.57
CA GLU A 271 22.81 -10.83 -24.88
C GLU A 271 22.19 -10.06 -26.05
N GLN A 272 21.69 -10.77 -27.08
CA GLN A 272 20.96 -10.15 -28.18
C GLN A 272 19.59 -9.63 -27.74
N LEU A 273 18.81 -10.41 -26.98
CA LEU A 273 17.52 -9.96 -26.44
C LEU A 273 17.66 -8.67 -25.62
N LEU A 274 18.70 -8.57 -24.79
CA LEU A 274 18.96 -7.36 -24.00
C LEU A 274 19.33 -6.18 -24.90
N ALA A 275 20.25 -6.39 -25.86
CA ALA A 275 20.71 -5.34 -26.77
C ALA A 275 19.59 -4.80 -27.67
N ASP A 276 18.68 -5.65 -28.15
CA ASP A 276 17.57 -5.26 -29.04
C ASP A 276 16.52 -4.38 -28.32
N HIS A 277 16.47 -4.44 -27.00
CA HIS A 277 15.46 -3.78 -26.17
C HIS A 277 16.03 -2.73 -25.21
N ALA A 278 17.36 -2.55 -25.21
CA ALA A 278 18.03 -1.59 -24.34
C ALA A 278 17.73 -0.14 -24.72
N ASP A 279 17.52 0.68 -23.70
CA ASP A 279 17.52 2.14 -23.79
C ASP A 279 18.53 2.68 -22.78
N ASP A 280 19.48 3.50 -23.26
CA ASP A 280 20.60 4.04 -22.46
C ASP A 280 21.34 3.00 -21.59
N GLY A 281 21.59 1.80 -22.14
CA GLY A 281 22.30 0.72 -21.45
C GLY A 281 21.49 0.09 -20.30
N ALA A 282 20.17 0.22 -20.31
CA ALA A 282 19.28 -0.44 -19.37
C ALA A 282 18.06 -1.04 -20.08
N VAL A 283 17.54 -2.13 -19.54
CA VAL A 283 16.27 -2.70 -20.01
C VAL A 283 15.51 -3.29 -18.83
N ALA A 284 14.20 -3.07 -18.81
CA ALA A 284 13.32 -3.64 -17.82
C ALA A 284 12.25 -4.49 -18.52
N PHE A 285 12.25 -5.79 -18.28
CA PHE A 285 11.18 -6.66 -18.77
C PHE A 285 10.05 -6.77 -17.77
N PHE A 286 8.84 -6.94 -18.28
CA PHE A 286 7.69 -7.36 -17.49
C PHE A 286 7.19 -8.71 -17.99
N LEU A 287 7.16 -9.70 -17.10
CA LEU A 287 6.65 -11.03 -17.36
C LEU A 287 5.31 -11.20 -16.64
N PRO A 288 4.18 -11.30 -17.36
CA PRO A 288 2.87 -11.47 -16.74
C PRO A 288 2.77 -12.72 -15.85
N ALA A 289 2.00 -12.64 -14.77
CA ALA A 289 1.79 -13.74 -13.82
C ALA A 289 1.20 -14.98 -14.52
N ALA A 290 0.28 -14.76 -15.48
CA ALA A 290 -0.31 -15.82 -16.30
C ALA A 290 0.73 -16.59 -17.12
N THR A 291 1.74 -15.91 -17.66
CA THR A 291 2.81 -16.53 -18.46
C THR A 291 3.83 -17.26 -17.57
N THR A 292 4.07 -16.73 -16.36
CA THR A 292 5.06 -17.27 -15.41
C THR A 292 4.51 -18.34 -14.46
N ASP A 293 3.23 -18.70 -14.61
CA ASP A 293 2.48 -19.57 -13.68
C ASP A 293 2.66 -19.14 -12.22
N LEU A 294 2.62 -17.83 -11.96
CA LEU A 294 2.52 -17.30 -10.60
C LEU A 294 1.05 -17.31 -10.17
N ARG A 295 0.81 -17.83 -8.97
CA ARG A 295 -0.52 -18.06 -8.41
C ARG A 295 -0.72 -17.27 -7.12
N PRO A 296 -1.97 -17.05 -6.70
CA PRO A 296 -2.26 -16.52 -5.37
C PRO A 296 -1.47 -17.26 -4.28
N GLY A 297 -0.80 -16.50 -3.42
CA GLY A 297 0.06 -17.05 -2.37
C GLY A 297 1.50 -17.37 -2.78
N ASP A 298 1.89 -17.24 -4.05
CA ASP A 298 3.30 -17.31 -4.46
C ASP A 298 4.07 -16.04 -4.12
N THR A 299 3.37 -14.95 -3.88
CA THR A 299 3.95 -13.64 -3.56
C THR A 299 3.28 -13.03 -2.35
N PHE A 300 3.99 -12.10 -1.72
CA PHE A 300 3.48 -11.35 -0.58
C PHE A 300 4.14 -9.98 -0.57
N GLY A 301 3.42 -8.96 -0.14
CA GLY A 301 3.95 -7.62 -0.07
C GLY A 301 3.29 -6.72 0.96
N TYR A 302 3.90 -5.57 1.14
CA TYR A 302 3.34 -4.41 1.81
C TYR A 302 3.23 -3.24 0.84
N ARG A 303 2.03 -2.64 0.74
CA ARG A 303 1.80 -1.38 0.02
C ARG A 303 1.47 -0.27 0.99
N GLY A 304 1.68 0.97 0.57
CA GLY A 304 1.17 2.13 1.28
C GLY A 304 -0.36 2.08 1.42
N ALA A 305 -0.89 2.52 2.56
CA ALA A 305 -2.32 2.79 2.67
C ALA A 305 -2.72 3.87 1.66
N GLY A 306 -3.88 3.70 1.02
CA GLY A 306 -4.41 4.65 0.06
C GLY A 306 -3.63 4.72 -1.27
N THR A 307 -2.98 3.65 -1.73
CA THR A 307 -2.17 3.66 -2.98
C THR A 307 -2.81 2.92 -4.16
N GLY A 308 -4.14 2.73 -4.15
CA GLY A 308 -4.89 2.00 -5.19
C GLY A 308 -4.99 2.70 -6.55
N THR A 309 -4.39 3.87 -6.71
CA THR A 309 -4.28 4.62 -7.98
C THR A 309 -2.87 5.18 -8.11
N ALA A 310 -2.42 5.50 -9.32
CA ALA A 310 -1.09 6.04 -9.57
C ALA A 310 -0.89 7.41 -8.89
N GLU A 311 -1.92 8.26 -8.93
CA GLU A 311 -1.96 9.57 -8.28
C GLU A 311 -1.80 9.43 -6.77
N ALA A 312 -2.57 8.55 -6.15
CA ALA A 312 -2.49 8.33 -4.71
C ALA A 312 -1.19 7.59 -4.31
N ALA A 313 -0.63 6.73 -5.15
CA ALA A 313 0.71 6.17 -4.92
C ALA A 313 1.79 7.26 -4.93
N SER A 314 1.73 8.21 -5.88
CA SER A 314 2.63 9.38 -5.93
C SER A 314 2.53 10.25 -4.68
N ASP A 315 1.32 10.55 -4.22
CA ASP A 315 1.11 11.33 -2.99
C ASP A 315 1.70 10.63 -1.76
N TRP A 316 1.52 9.30 -1.66
CA TRP A 316 2.06 8.52 -0.55
C TRP A 316 3.60 8.53 -0.57
N VAL A 317 4.23 8.40 -1.73
CA VAL A 317 5.69 8.43 -1.88
C VAL A 317 6.24 9.78 -1.40
N ARG A 318 5.54 10.88 -1.68
CA ARG A 318 5.93 12.23 -1.22
C ARG A 318 5.76 12.40 0.28
N VAL A 319 4.62 11.99 0.86
CA VAL A 319 4.39 12.01 2.31
C VAL A 319 5.49 11.24 3.03
N ARG A 320 5.81 10.05 2.51
CA ARG A 320 6.89 9.23 3.06
C ARG A 320 8.25 9.91 2.93
N ALA A 321 8.57 10.52 1.79
CA ALA A 321 9.81 11.27 1.61
C ALA A 321 9.93 12.43 2.61
N ALA A 322 8.82 13.14 2.89
CA ALA A 322 8.77 14.17 3.92
C ALA A 322 8.92 13.58 5.34
N ALA A 323 8.28 12.45 5.65
CA ALA A 323 8.40 11.76 6.94
C ALA A 323 9.82 11.24 7.21
N MET A 324 10.57 10.90 6.16
CA MET A 324 12.00 10.57 6.22
C MET A 324 12.91 11.80 6.44
N GLY A 325 12.35 13.00 6.35
CA GLY A 325 13.00 14.26 6.71
C GLY A 325 13.27 14.38 8.21
N LYS A 326 13.44 15.62 8.68
CA LYS A 326 13.78 15.84 10.08
C LYS A 326 12.60 15.53 10.99
N ASP A 327 12.89 15.22 12.25
CA ASP A 327 11.84 15.02 13.23
C ASP A 327 10.99 16.29 13.40
N GLY A 328 9.66 16.11 13.47
CA GLY A 328 8.69 17.19 13.58
C GLY A 328 8.29 17.88 12.26
N GLU A 329 8.95 17.60 11.13
CA GLU A 329 8.59 18.20 9.83
C GLU A 329 7.33 17.55 9.21
N CYS A 330 7.17 16.25 9.39
CA CYS A 330 6.03 15.49 8.90
C CYS A 330 5.76 14.32 9.84
N ALA A 331 4.61 14.33 10.52
CA ALA A 331 4.23 13.25 11.40
C ALA A 331 3.87 12.01 10.55
N PRO A 332 4.45 10.83 10.80
CA PRO A 332 4.02 9.62 10.13
C PRO A 332 2.57 9.32 10.55
N PRO A 333 1.73 8.95 9.58
CA PRO A 333 1.30 7.58 9.63
C PRO A 333 1.65 6.93 8.29
N VAL A 334 2.93 6.58 8.09
CA VAL A 334 3.27 5.68 6.98
C VAL A 334 2.75 4.30 7.38
N ARG A 335 1.48 4.06 7.05
CA ARG A 335 0.81 2.79 7.25
C ARG A 335 1.06 1.92 6.04
N ALA A 336 1.53 0.72 6.32
CA ALA A 336 1.72 -0.30 5.33
C ALA A 336 0.64 -1.37 5.51
N LEU A 337 0.16 -1.91 4.39
CA LEU A 337 -0.89 -2.91 4.30
C LEU A 337 -0.36 -4.13 3.60
N THR A 338 -0.66 -5.29 4.15
CA THR A 338 -0.40 -6.56 3.48
C THR A 338 -1.22 -6.63 2.19
N TYR A 339 -0.60 -7.12 1.13
CA TYR A 339 -1.26 -7.41 -0.14
C TYR A 339 -0.52 -8.57 -0.82
N ASP A 340 -1.17 -9.21 -1.78
CA ASP A 340 -0.56 -10.17 -2.70
C ASP A 340 -0.50 -9.55 -4.10
N PRO A 341 0.69 -9.18 -4.61
CA PRO A 341 0.85 -8.62 -5.96
C PRO A 341 0.14 -9.40 -7.06
N VAL A 342 0.04 -10.74 -6.92
CA VAL A 342 -0.60 -11.60 -7.92
C VAL A 342 -2.12 -11.55 -7.82
N THR A 343 -2.68 -11.41 -6.62
CA THR A 343 -4.14 -11.42 -6.39
C THR A 343 -4.74 -10.02 -6.50
N ASP A 344 -4.05 -9.03 -5.97
CA ASP A 344 -4.55 -7.66 -5.81
C ASP A 344 -4.10 -6.72 -6.95
N GLY A 345 -3.18 -7.17 -7.81
CA GLY A 345 -2.68 -6.40 -8.94
C GLY A 345 -3.68 -6.27 -10.09
N SER A 346 -3.69 -5.12 -10.77
CA SER A 346 -4.53 -4.89 -11.95
C SER A 346 -4.04 -5.62 -13.19
N ASP A 347 -2.73 -5.87 -13.27
CA ASP A 347 -2.06 -6.62 -14.34
C ASP A 347 -0.82 -7.29 -13.73
N PRO A 348 -1.01 -8.34 -12.92
CA PRO A 348 0.03 -8.88 -12.06
C PRO A 348 1.15 -9.57 -12.85
N GLY A 349 2.38 -9.50 -12.33
CA GLY A 349 3.53 -10.18 -12.93
C GLY A 349 4.85 -9.90 -12.21
N VAL A 350 5.94 -10.01 -12.95
CA VAL A 350 7.30 -9.84 -12.44
C VAL A 350 8.05 -8.84 -13.30
N ARG A 351 8.66 -7.85 -12.65
CA ARG A 351 9.58 -6.92 -13.31
C ARG A 351 11.01 -7.44 -13.15
N VAL A 352 11.78 -7.50 -14.23
CA VAL A 352 13.19 -7.90 -14.25
C VAL A 352 14.00 -6.76 -14.87
N VAL A 353 15.06 -6.31 -14.21
CA VAL A 353 15.83 -5.14 -14.67
C VAL A 353 17.29 -5.52 -14.89
N PHE A 354 17.77 -5.29 -16.11
CA PHE A 354 19.17 -5.43 -16.49
C PHE A 354 19.80 -4.08 -16.76
N LYS A 355 21.10 -3.97 -16.47
CA LYS A 355 21.94 -2.84 -16.86
C LYS A 355 23.22 -3.32 -17.49
N GLU A 356 23.65 -2.61 -18.52
CA GLU A 356 24.93 -2.82 -19.16
C GLU A 356 26.02 -2.12 -18.35
N GLY A 357 27.02 -2.88 -17.95
CA GLY A 357 28.23 -2.40 -17.31
C GLY A 357 29.46 -2.63 -18.19
N THR A 358 30.64 -2.25 -17.68
CA THR A 358 31.91 -2.46 -18.40
C THR A 358 32.22 -3.92 -18.71
N ASN A 359 31.64 -4.84 -17.93
CA ASN A 359 31.85 -6.28 -18.03
C ASN A 359 30.65 -7.01 -18.65
N GLY A 360 29.73 -6.28 -19.28
CA GLY A 360 28.52 -6.82 -19.90
C GLY A 360 27.25 -6.57 -19.06
N TRP A 361 26.20 -7.33 -19.38
CA TRP A 361 24.88 -7.18 -18.78
C TRP A 361 24.79 -7.79 -17.38
N VAL A 362 24.19 -7.05 -16.46
CA VAL A 362 23.97 -7.45 -15.07
C VAL A 362 22.49 -7.36 -14.74
N MET A 363 21.92 -8.44 -14.20
CA MET A 363 20.60 -8.36 -13.57
C MET A 363 20.73 -7.60 -12.25
N THR A 364 20.13 -6.41 -12.17
CA THR A 364 20.25 -5.54 -10.99
C THR A 364 19.20 -5.84 -9.93
N THR A 365 17.99 -6.19 -10.37
CA THR A 365 16.90 -6.58 -9.47
C THR A 365 15.81 -7.26 -10.27
N TYR A 366 14.98 -8.04 -9.59
CA TYR A 366 13.73 -8.51 -10.15
C TYR A 366 12.73 -8.84 -9.03
N TYR A 367 11.44 -8.59 -9.24
CA TYR A 367 10.46 -8.62 -8.16
C TYR A 367 9.00 -8.73 -8.64
N PRO A 368 8.08 -9.26 -7.78
CA PRO A 368 6.64 -9.26 -8.06
C PRO A 368 6.06 -7.84 -8.12
N SER A 369 5.24 -7.56 -9.12
CA SER A 369 4.61 -6.26 -9.35
C SER A 369 3.12 -6.41 -9.66
N THR A 370 2.34 -5.41 -9.26
CA THR A 370 0.89 -5.32 -9.50
C THR A 370 0.52 -4.94 -10.93
N ALA A 371 1.46 -4.34 -11.65
CA ALA A 371 1.34 -3.86 -13.03
C ALA A 371 2.73 -3.66 -13.68
N PRO A 372 2.82 -3.60 -15.02
CA PRO A 372 4.02 -3.13 -15.70
C PRO A 372 4.25 -1.63 -15.43
N GLY A 373 5.52 -1.24 -15.32
CA GLY A 373 5.97 0.14 -15.38
C GLY A 373 5.95 0.68 -16.82
N PRO A 374 5.99 2.02 -17.00
CA PRO A 374 5.94 2.65 -18.32
C PRO A 374 7.20 2.39 -19.17
N ASP A 375 8.31 2.01 -18.52
CA ASP A 375 9.60 1.69 -19.14
C ASP A 375 9.77 0.20 -19.43
N ASN A 376 8.71 -0.60 -19.25
CA ASN A 376 8.82 -2.04 -19.41
C ASN A 376 8.61 -2.53 -20.85
N VAL A 377 9.52 -3.40 -21.29
CA VAL A 377 9.26 -4.30 -22.42
C VAL A 377 8.44 -5.48 -21.91
N ARG A 378 7.22 -5.60 -22.41
CA ARG A 378 6.31 -6.68 -22.01
C ARG A 378 6.63 -7.95 -22.81
N LEU A 379 6.92 -9.04 -22.10
CA LEU A 379 7.13 -10.35 -22.71
C LEU A 379 5.82 -11.15 -22.63
N GLU A 380 4.99 -11.03 -23.66
CA GLU A 380 3.78 -11.85 -23.83
C GLU A 380 4.13 -13.14 -24.57
N TYR A 381 3.68 -14.29 -24.05
CA TYR A 381 3.75 -15.62 -24.70
C TYR A 381 5.02 -15.89 -25.53
N PRO A 382 6.13 -16.32 -24.90
CA PRO A 382 7.23 -16.91 -25.66
C PRO A 382 6.71 -18.16 -26.36
N THR A 383 6.53 -18.09 -27.68
CA THR A 383 6.11 -19.22 -28.52
C THR A 383 7.17 -20.30 -28.60
#